data_AF-A0A644ZS11-F1
#
_entry.id   AF-A0A644ZS11-F1
#
_cell.length_a   1.000
_cell.length_b   1.000
_cell.length_c   1.000
_cell.angle_alpha   90.00
_cell.angle_beta   90.00
_cell.angle_gamma   90.00
#
_symmetry.space_group_name_H-M   'P 1'
#
loop_
_entity.id
_entity.type
_entity.pdbx_description
1 polymer ?
#
loop_
_entity_poly.entity_id
_entity_poly.type
_entity_poly.pdbx_seq_one_letter_code
_entity_poly.pdbx_strand_id
1 'polypeptide(L)'
;MKIPFSDSSTEGLQTTQDEAELDFLLDKRSLMDIKVSKSGEPEWLTDIPGSAVEDIHMAITLNDKLCFIRELFNGDQDQYRLSIQRVNEMGTFAEVLDYTRNAFPHWDEDSNAVYRFYMAVRRRYADG
;
A
#
# COMPACT_ATOMS: atom_id res chain seq x y z
N MET A 1 -27.09 -18.82 56.15
CA MET A 1 -27.29 -19.79 55.06
C MET A 1 -28.36 -19.23 54.12
N LYS A 2 -28.03 -19.09 52.82
CA LYS A 2 -28.86 -18.79 51.64
C LYS A 2 -29.50 -17.38 51.49
N ILE A 3 -28.83 -16.55 50.68
CA ILE A 3 -29.43 -15.65 49.67
C ILE A 3 -30.15 -16.49 48.60
N PRO A 4 -31.19 -15.97 47.88
CA PRO A 4 -30.83 -15.34 46.61
C PRO A 4 -31.80 -14.32 45.96
N PHE A 5 -31.23 -13.67 44.93
CA PHE A 5 -31.81 -13.00 43.76
C PHE A 5 -32.52 -11.66 43.96
N SER A 6 -31.70 -10.60 43.93
CA SER A 6 -32.07 -9.32 43.33
C SER A 6 -32.35 -9.52 41.84
N ASP A 7 -33.41 -8.86 41.39
CA ASP A 7 -33.90 -8.79 40.02
C ASP A 7 -32.77 -8.60 39.00
N SER A 8 -32.68 -9.54 38.07
CA SER A 8 -31.90 -9.40 36.85
C SER A 8 -32.86 -8.87 35.80
N SER A 9 -32.85 -7.56 35.59
CA SER A 9 -33.48 -6.91 34.45
C SER A 9 -32.40 -6.49 33.47
N THR A 10 -32.52 -7.10 32.30
CA THR A 10 -31.76 -6.99 31.06
C THR A 10 -31.85 -5.60 30.44
N GLU A 11 -30.71 -4.95 30.17
CA GLU A 11 -30.52 -3.96 29.10
C GLU A 11 -29.05 -4.11 28.68
N GLY A 12 -28.69 -4.63 27.52
CA GLY A 12 -29.04 -4.16 26.18
C GLY A 12 -27.71 -3.92 25.49
N LEU A 13 -27.22 -4.89 24.71
CA LEU A 13 -26.00 -4.75 23.90
C LEU A 13 -26.19 -3.55 22.96
N GLN A 14 -25.42 -2.49 23.20
CA GLN A 14 -25.32 -1.32 22.35
C GLN A 14 -24.48 -1.68 21.11
N THR A 15 -25.03 -2.49 20.20
CA THR A 15 -24.39 -2.88 18.93
C THR A 15 -25.28 -2.40 17.80
N THR A 16 -25.02 -1.21 17.26
CA THR A 16 -25.61 -0.78 15.98
C THR A 16 -24.77 0.28 15.25
N GLN A 17 -24.03 1.12 15.97
CA GLN A 17 -23.24 2.18 15.35
C GLN A 17 -21.91 1.66 14.76
N ASP A 18 -21.18 0.86 15.53
CA ASP A 18 -19.82 0.44 15.18
C ASP A 18 -19.78 -0.60 14.04
N GLU A 19 -20.78 -1.49 13.98
CA GLU A 19 -20.90 -2.49 12.91
C GLU A 19 -21.21 -1.86 11.56
N ALA A 20 -22.06 -0.82 11.53
CA ALA A 20 -22.41 -0.11 10.30
C ALA A 20 -21.24 0.73 9.76
N GLU A 21 -20.42 1.31 10.64
CA GLU A 21 -19.17 1.96 10.21
C GLU A 21 -18.14 0.96 9.71
N LEU A 22 -18.03 -0.22 10.35
CA LEU A 22 -17.13 -1.28 9.89
C LEU A 22 -17.56 -1.85 8.54
N ASP A 23 -18.86 -2.05 8.32
CA ASP A 23 -19.43 -2.54 7.06
C ASP A 23 -19.26 -1.51 5.92
N PHE A 24 -19.44 -0.21 6.21
CA PHE A 24 -19.16 0.87 5.26
C PHE A 24 -17.66 0.98 4.92
N LEU A 25 -16.77 0.74 5.88
CA LEU A 25 -15.32 0.74 5.65
C LEU A 25 -14.86 -0.51 4.86
N LEU A 26 -15.52 -1.66 5.06
CA LEU A 26 -15.29 -2.88 4.28
C LEU A 26 -15.81 -2.73 2.85
N ASP A 27 -16.98 -2.12 2.66
CA ASP A 27 -17.55 -1.78 1.34
C ASP A 27 -16.63 -0.83 0.56
N LYS A 28 -16.08 0.21 1.21
CA LYS A 28 -15.06 1.07 0.59
C LYS A 28 -13.76 0.35 0.24
N ARG A 29 -13.42 -0.73 0.94
CA ARG A 29 -12.24 -1.56 0.65
C ARG A 29 -12.49 -2.47 -0.56
N SER A 30 -13.73 -2.95 -0.72
CA SER A 30 -14.17 -3.77 -1.85
C SER A 30 -14.25 -3.02 -3.19
N LEU A 31 -14.28 -1.69 -3.18
CA LEU A 31 -14.34 -0.86 -4.40
C LEU A 31 -12.97 -0.59 -5.04
N MET A 32 -11.87 -1.06 -4.46
CA MET A 32 -10.62 -1.24 -5.20
C MET A 32 -10.71 -2.54 -5.99
N ASP A 33 -11.64 -2.53 -6.96
CA ASP A 33 -11.82 -3.55 -7.97
C ASP A 33 -10.46 -3.73 -8.67
N ILE A 34 -9.79 -4.83 -8.34
CA ILE A 34 -8.56 -5.29 -8.99
C ILE A 34 -8.93 -5.51 -10.45
N LYS A 35 -8.68 -4.50 -11.28
CA LYS A 35 -8.73 -4.64 -12.73
C LYS A 35 -7.53 -5.48 -13.14
N VAL A 36 -7.71 -6.80 -13.08
CA VAL A 36 -6.73 -7.75 -13.58
C VAL A 36 -6.45 -7.42 -15.05
N SER A 37 -5.23 -6.97 -15.32
CA SER A 37 -4.70 -6.76 -16.66
C SER A 37 -4.85 -8.04 -17.49
N LYS A 38 -5.30 -7.89 -18.74
CA LYS A 38 -5.61 -8.98 -19.69
C LYS A 38 -4.44 -9.95 -20.00
N SER A 39 -3.23 -9.72 -19.50
CA SER A 39 -2.00 -10.46 -19.84
C SER A 39 -1.35 -11.21 -18.67
N GLY A 40 -1.86 -11.11 -17.43
CA GLY A 40 -1.21 -11.71 -16.25
C GLY A 40 0.08 -10.99 -15.82
N GLU A 41 0.43 -9.89 -16.50
CA GLU A 41 1.48 -8.97 -16.06
C GLU A 41 0.88 -7.88 -15.16
N PRO A 42 1.64 -7.37 -14.18
CA PRO A 42 1.13 -6.37 -13.26
C PRO A 42 0.80 -5.05 -13.98
N GLU A 43 -0.27 -4.38 -13.56
CA GLU A 43 -0.80 -3.15 -14.19
C GLU A 43 0.24 -2.03 -14.28
N TRP A 44 1.09 -1.91 -13.26
CA TRP A 44 2.16 -0.91 -13.21
C TRP A 44 3.22 -1.10 -14.32
N LEU A 45 3.27 -2.24 -14.99
CA LEU A 45 4.21 -2.51 -16.09
C LEU A 45 3.67 -2.02 -17.44
N THR A 46 2.38 -2.22 -17.68
CA THR A 46 1.73 -1.90 -18.97
C THR A 46 1.26 -0.45 -19.06
N ASP A 47 0.98 0.18 -17.91
CA ASP A 47 0.46 1.54 -17.88
C ASP A 47 1.48 2.59 -18.35
N ILE A 48 0.99 3.79 -18.66
CA ILE A 48 1.85 4.91 -19.09
C ILE A 48 2.31 5.67 -17.84
N PRO A 49 3.62 5.71 -17.53
CA PRO A 49 4.11 6.52 -16.43
C PRO A 49 3.94 8.01 -16.74
N GLY A 50 3.92 8.84 -15.69
CA GLY A 50 3.90 10.30 -15.83
C GLY A 50 5.19 10.84 -16.45
N SER A 51 5.35 12.17 -16.43
CA SER A 51 6.56 12.82 -16.93
C SER A 51 7.83 12.27 -16.28
N ALA A 52 8.89 12.14 -17.08
CA ALA A 52 10.17 11.67 -16.60
C ALA A 52 10.76 12.61 -15.52
N VAL A 53 11.59 12.05 -14.65
CA VAL A 53 12.23 12.79 -13.55
C VAL A 53 13.70 12.41 -13.40
N GLU A 54 14.53 13.38 -13.02
CA GLU A 54 15.95 13.17 -12.69
C GLU A 54 16.17 12.58 -11.29
N ASP A 55 15.17 12.60 -10.42
CA ASP A 55 15.25 12.05 -9.08
C ASP A 55 13.91 11.42 -8.73
N ILE A 56 13.93 10.17 -8.28
CA ILE A 56 12.72 9.46 -7.84
C ILE A 56 11.96 10.23 -6.75
N HIS A 57 12.64 10.99 -5.90
CA HIS A 57 12.02 11.84 -4.88
C HIS A 57 11.04 12.86 -5.49
N MET A 58 11.26 13.30 -6.74
CA MET A 58 10.37 14.20 -7.46
C MET A 58 9.11 13.51 -8.00
N ALA A 59 9.17 12.18 -8.20
CA ALA A 59 8.01 11.39 -8.61
C ALA A 59 7.11 10.98 -7.44
N ILE A 60 7.58 11.10 -6.19
CA ILE A 60 6.88 10.67 -4.97
C ILE A 60 6.23 11.87 -4.29
N THR A 61 4.89 11.89 -4.22
CA THR A 61 4.17 12.93 -3.46
C THR A 61 4.26 12.68 -1.95
N LEU A 62 3.91 13.67 -1.13
CA LEU A 62 3.85 13.49 0.33
C LEU A 62 2.89 12.35 0.73
N ASN A 63 1.76 12.23 0.03
CA ASN A 63 0.79 11.16 0.27
C ASN A 63 1.36 9.78 -0.11
N ASP A 64 2.05 9.69 -1.25
CA ASP A 64 2.77 8.47 -1.65
C ASP A 64 3.77 8.07 -0.58
N LYS A 65 4.61 9.01 -0.12
CA LYS A 65 5.63 8.74 0.90
C LYS A 65 5.03 8.15 2.18
N LEU A 66 3.96 8.75 2.71
CA LEU A 66 3.30 8.24 3.92
C LEU A 66 2.70 6.85 3.69
N CYS A 67 2.08 6.62 2.52
CA CYS A 67 1.54 5.33 2.14
C CYS A 67 2.65 4.26 2.02
N PHE A 68 3.77 4.56 1.35
CA PHE A 68 4.88 3.63 1.18
C PHE A 68 5.50 3.27 2.53
N ILE A 69 5.78 4.25 3.39
CA ILE A 69 6.33 3.98 4.72
C ILE A 69 5.43 3.00 5.48
N ARG A 70 4.11 3.23 5.48
CA ARG A 70 3.16 2.40 6.22
C ARG A 70 2.99 1.00 5.62
N GLU A 71 2.74 0.92 4.31
CA GLU A 71 2.31 -0.32 3.66
C GLU A 71 3.49 -1.18 3.16
N LEU A 72 4.54 -0.55 2.64
CA LEU A 72 5.67 -1.25 2.02
C LEU A 72 6.82 -1.46 3.02
N PHE A 73 7.07 -0.47 3.86
CA PHE A 73 8.20 -0.48 4.80
C PHE A 73 7.78 -0.75 6.25
N ASN A 74 6.56 -1.23 6.50
CA ASN A 74 6.06 -1.61 7.84
C ASN A 74 6.20 -0.50 8.91
N GLY A 75 6.09 0.77 8.50
CA GLY A 75 6.28 1.93 9.36
C GLY A 75 7.74 2.35 9.56
N ASP A 76 8.71 1.65 8.98
CA ASP A 76 10.14 1.97 9.10
C ASP A 76 10.55 3.09 8.13
N GLN A 77 10.66 4.30 8.68
CA GLN A 77 11.06 5.48 7.93
C GLN A 77 12.54 5.46 7.51
N ASP A 78 13.41 4.79 8.27
CA ASP A 78 14.83 4.70 7.95
C ASP A 78 15.05 3.72 6.79
N GLN A 79 14.37 2.57 6.82
CA GLN A 79 14.37 1.60 5.73
C GLN A 79 13.81 2.23 4.44
N TYR A 80 12.71 3.00 4.53
CA TYR A 80 12.21 3.77 3.39
C TYR A 80 13.30 4.69 2.83
N ARG A 81 13.91 5.54 3.68
CA ARG A 81 14.90 6.53 3.24
C ARG A 81 16.09 5.86 2.53
N LEU A 82 16.64 4.80 3.13
CA LEU A 82 17.77 4.06 2.57
C LEU A 82 17.41 3.36 1.25
N SER A 83 16.21 2.78 1.18
CA SER A 83 15.75 2.08 -0.01
C SER A 83 15.53 3.05 -1.17
N ILE A 84 14.88 4.20 -0.94
CA ILE A 84 14.68 5.21 -1.99
C ILE A 84 16.01 5.77 -2.48
N GLN A 85 16.95 6.05 -1.57
CA GLN A 85 18.29 6.49 -1.97
C GLN A 85 18.97 5.44 -2.86
N ARG A 86 18.97 4.18 -2.44
CA ARG A 86 19.56 3.08 -3.20
C ARG A 86 18.90 2.93 -4.57
N VAL A 87 17.57 3.02 -4.64
CA VAL A 87 16.80 2.98 -5.89
C VAL A 87 17.21 4.14 -6.81
N ASN A 88 17.39 5.35 -6.28
CA ASN A 88 17.78 6.51 -7.10
C ASN A 88 19.19 6.40 -7.68
N GLU A 89 20.06 5.62 -7.03
CA GLU A 89 21.45 5.36 -7.45
C GLU A 89 21.57 4.20 -8.46
N MET A 90 20.52 3.39 -8.66
CA MET A 90 20.54 2.26 -9.61
C MET A 90 20.47 2.73 -11.06
N GLY A 91 21.05 1.95 -11.97
CA GLY A 91 21.20 2.33 -13.37
C GLY A 91 19.98 1.97 -14.23
N THR A 92 19.23 0.93 -13.85
CA THR A 92 18.09 0.46 -14.66
C THR A 92 16.87 0.08 -13.81
N PHE A 93 15.69 0.14 -14.43
CA PHE A 93 14.45 -0.34 -13.80
C PHE A 93 14.50 -1.82 -13.41
N ALA A 94 15.18 -2.65 -14.22
CA ALA A 94 15.32 -4.09 -13.95
C ALA A 94 16.10 -4.36 -12.65
N GLU A 95 17.16 -3.58 -12.38
CA GLU A 95 17.90 -3.66 -11.11
C GLU A 95 17.02 -3.30 -9.91
N VAL A 96 16.16 -2.28 -10.05
CA VAL A 96 15.23 -1.89 -8.99
C VAL A 96 14.21 -3.00 -8.72
N LEU A 97 13.66 -3.63 -9.77
CA LEU A 97 12.74 -4.75 -9.63
C LEU A 97 13.38 -5.94 -8.93
N ASP A 98 14.59 -6.33 -9.32
CA ASP A 98 15.31 -7.41 -8.66
C ASP A 98 15.59 -7.09 -7.19
N TYR A 99 16.09 -5.88 -6.91
CA TYR A 99 16.34 -5.43 -5.54
C TYR A 99 15.09 -5.47 -4.66
N THR A 100 13.99 -4.90 -5.12
CA THR A 100 12.75 -4.79 -4.33
C THR A 100 12.13 -6.17 -4.04
N ARG A 101 12.11 -7.08 -5.03
CA ARG A 101 11.62 -8.46 -4.84
C ARG A 101 12.49 -9.28 -3.90
N ASN A 102 13.82 -9.08 -3.92
CA ASN A 102 14.74 -9.79 -3.04
C ASN A 102 14.76 -9.20 -1.62
N ALA A 103 14.71 -7.88 -1.48
CA ALA A 103 14.77 -7.20 -0.19
C ALA A 103 13.43 -7.19 0.55
N PHE A 104 12.31 -7.16 -0.19
CA PHE A 104 10.96 -7.05 0.35
C PHE A 104 10.01 -8.11 -0.22
N PRO A 105 10.27 -9.41 0.05
CA PRO A 105 9.46 -10.50 -0.48
C PRO A 105 8.01 -10.50 0.05
N HIS A 106 7.72 -9.70 1.09
CA HIS A 106 6.39 -9.54 1.66
C HIS A 106 5.52 -8.51 0.92
N TRP A 107 6.07 -7.79 -0.07
CA TRP A 107 5.29 -6.86 -0.86
C TRP A 107 4.26 -7.59 -1.72
N ASP A 108 3.02 -7.12 -1.65
CA ASP A 108 1.94 -7.60 -2.48
C ASP A 108 1.95 -6.85 -3.82
N GLU A 109 2.34 -7.54 -4.89
CA GLU A 109 2.44 -6.99 -6.26
C GLU A 109 1.09 -6.47 -6.80
N ASP A 110 -0.02 -6.98 -6.28
CA ASP A 110 -1.37 -6.55 -6.64
C ASP A 110 -1.84 -5.35 -5.79
N SER A 111 -1.07 -4.95 -4.78
CA SER A 111 -1.44 -3.83 -3.92
C SER A 111 -1.28 -2.48 -4.61
N ASN A 112 -2.19 -1.56 -4.30
CA ASN A 112 -2.12 -0.18 -4.80
C ASN A 112 -0.81 0.54 -4.41
N ALA A 113 -0.24 0.21 -3.24
CA ALA A 113 1.02 0.79 -2.79
C ALA A 113 2.19 0.38 -3.69
N VAL A 114 2.28 -0.91 -4.04
CA VAL A 114 3.31 -1.42 -4.96
C VAL A 114 3.11 -0.86 -6.36
N TYR A 115 1.86 -0.83 -6.86
CA TYR A 115 1.53 -0.19 -8.13
C TYR A 115 2.05 1.26 -8.19
N ARG A 116 1.69 2.10 -7.21
CA ARG A 116 2.08 3.52 -7.17
C ARG A 116 3.60 3.67 -7.05
N PHE A 117 4.24 2.81 -6.28
CA PHE A 117 5.70 2.80 -6.13
C PHE A 117 6.39 2.56 -7.47
N TYR A 118 6.04 1.48 -8.18
CA TYR A 118 6.66 1.20 -9.47
C TYR A 118 6.31 2.22 -10.55
N MET A 119 5.12 2.82 -10.51
CA MET A 119 4.80 3.95 -11.39
C MET A 119 5.72 5.15 -11.14
N ALA A 120 6.06 5.45 -9.88
CA ALA A 120 7.03 6.50 -9.55
C ALA A 120 8.45 6.14 -10.01
N VAL A 121 8.87 4.89 -9.81
CA VAL A 121 10.18 4.38 -10.29
C VAL A 121 10.25 4.47 -11.82
N ARG A 122 9.20 4.06 -12.54
CA ARG A 122 9.17 4.11 -14.01
C ARG A 122 9.32 5.53 -14.57
N ARG A 123 8.88 6.57 -13.84
CA ARG A 123 9.16 7.96 -14.22
C ARG A 123 10.64 8.32 -14.15
N ARG A 124 11.40 7.71 -13.24
CA ARG A 124 12.86 7.92 -13.14
C ARG A 124 13.60 7.29 -14.31
N TYR A 125 13.14 6.13 -14.78
CA TYR A 125 13.77 5.36 -15.87
C TYR A 125 13.03 5.47 -17.22
N ALA A 126 12.14 6.45 -17.38
CA ALA A 126 11.39 6.64 -18.63
C ALA A 126 12.26 7.17 -19.78
N ASP A 127 13.33 7.90 -19.46
CA ASP A 127 14.21 8.58 -20.42
C ASP A 127 15.59 7.89 -20.58
N GLY A 128 15.79 6.68 -20.03
CA GLY A 128 17.08 5.99 -20.00
C GLY A 128 16.99 4.49 -20.28
#